data_AF-A0A846X6B6-F1
#
_entry.id   AF-A0A846X6B6-F1
#
_cell.length_a   1.000
_cell.length_b   1.000
_cell.length_c   1.000
_cell.angle_alpha   90.00
_cell.angle_beta   90.00
_cell.angle_gamma   90.00
#
_symmetry.space_group_name_H-M   'P 1'
#
loop_
_entity.id
_entity.type
_entity.pdbx_description
1 polymer ?
#
loop_
_entity_poly.entity_id
_entity_poly.type
_entity_poly.pdbx_seq_one_letter_code
_entity_poly.pdbx_strand_id
1 'polypeptide(L)'
;MAIGAGGSSGGVGATLKDGNPPTVEAVGLTVDGNALAVGPGIGEATVKVDGKRYTITGTAQGGSMSNPMAGVVKKPFEIAVTCS
;
A
#
# COMPACT_ATOMS: atom_id res chain seq x y z
N MET A 1 -13.49 -2.75 2.31
CA MET A 1 -13.31 -1.27 2.23
C MET A 1 -12.17 -0.89 1.29
N ALA A 2 -12.31 0.14 0.43
CA ALA A 2 -11.25 0.62 -0.46
C ALA A 2 -10.82 2.05 -0.10
N ILE A 3 -9.51 2.30 -0.11
CA ILE A 3 -8.86 3.58 0.21
C ILE A 3 -8.01 3.96 -0.98
N GLY A 4 -8.22 5.15 -1.54
CA GLY A 4 -7.45 5.63 -2.69
C GLY A 4 -7.05 7.08 -2.51
N ALA A 5 -5.80 7.39 -2.83
CA ALA A 5 -5.28 8.74 -2.93
C ALA A 5 -4.29 8.78 -4.11
N GLY A 6 -4.51 9.66 -5.08
CA GLY A 6 -3.64 9.73 -6.26
C GLY A 6 -3.67 11.11 -6.91
N GLY A 7 -2.57 11.46 -7.55
CA GLY A 7 -2.40 12.67 -8.34
C GLY A 7 -1.60 12.38 -9.61
N SER A 8 -1.31 13.41 -10.41
CA SER A 8 -0.58 13.27 -11.69
C SER A 8 0.84 12.68 -11.55
N SER A 9 1.41 12.67 -10.34
CA SER A 9 2.78 12.20 -10.07
C SER A 9 2.85 10.79 -9.45
N GLY A 10 1.72 10.11 -9.20
CA GLY A 10 1.69 8.80 -8.57
C GLY A 10 0.35 8.46 -7.91
N GLY A 11 0.11 7.16 -7.72
CA GLY A 11 -1.11 6.63 -7.11
C GLY A 11 -0.82 5.76 -5.90
N VAL A 12 -1.66 5.91 -4.88
CA VAL A 12 -1.74 5.06 -3.69
C VAL A 12 -3.15 4.47 -3.62
N GLY A 13 -3.23 3.15 -3.54
CA GLY A 13 -4.48 2.43 -3.34
C GLY A 13 -4.30 1.35 -2.29
N ALA A 14 -5.30 1.13 -1.46
CA ALA A 14 -5.35 0.03 -0.53
C ALA A 14 -6.75 -0.56 -0.45
N THR A 15 -6.82 -1.88 -0.43
CA THR A 15 -8.06 -2.62 -0.15
C THR A 15 -7.91 -3.31 1.19
N LEU A 16 -8.88 -3.08 2.06
CA LEU A 16 -9.01 -3.75 3.35
C LEU A 16 -10.14 -4.77 3.25
N LYS A 17 -9.87 -5.96 3.79
CA LYS A 17 -10.89 -6.99 4.00
C LYS A 17 -11.68 -6.67 5.27
N ASP A 18 -12.99 -6.84 5.18
CA ASP A 18 -13.89 -6.56 6.30
C ASP A 18 -13.67 -7.56 7.45
N GLY A 19 -13.65 -7.05 8.68
CA GLY A 19 -13.35 -7.78 9.91
C GLY A 19 -13.26 -6.82 11.11
N ASN A 20 -13.19 -7.35 12.33
CA ASN A 20 -13.00 -6.53 13.54
C ASN A 20 -11.84 -7.10 14.41
N PRO A 21 -10.60 -6.60 14.24
CA PRO A 21 -10.18 -5.52 13.33
C PRO A 21 -10.12 -5.95 11.85
N PRO A 22 -10.21 -5.02 10.89
CA PRO A 22 -10.03 -5.31 9.47
C PRO A 22 -8.58 -5.73 9.18
N THR A 23 -8.34 -6.36 8.03
CA THR A 23 -7.00 -6.75 7.59
C THR A 23 -6.68 -6.15 6.23
N VAL A 24 -5.39 -5.96 5.94
CA VAL A 24 -4.94 -5.47 4.63
C VAL A 24 -5.01 -6.62 3.63
N GLU A 25 -5.70 -6.41 2.52
CA GLU A 25 -5.79 -7.39 1.43
C GLU A 25 -4.77 -7.08 0.33
N ALA A 26 -4.72 -5.81 -0.09
CA ALA A 26 -3.77 -5.35 -1.09
C ALA A 26 -3.42 -3.88 -0.88
N VAL A 27 -2.19 -3.51 -1.25
CA VAL A 27 -1.76 -2.11 -1.37
C VAL A 27 -1.03 -1.96 -2.70
N GLY A 28 -1.31 -0.89 -3.44
CA GLY A 28 -0.59 -0.49 -4.65
C GLY A 28 -0.02 0.90 -4.47
N LEU A 29 1.27 1.05 -4.78
CA LEU A 29 2.02 2.30 -4.63
C LEU A 29 2.84 2.54 -5.89
N THR A 30 2.79 3.75 -6.43
CA THR A 30 3.78 4.23 -7.40
C THR A 30 4.57 5.35 -6.76
N VAL A 31 5.87 5.13 -6.56
CA VAL A 31 6.78 6.10 -5.93
C VAL A 31 8.13 6.08 -6.61
N ASP A 32 8.64 7.25 -6.98
CA ASP A 32 9.96 7.44 -7.61
C ASP A 32 10.21 6.51 -8.82
N GLY A 33 9.18 6.30 -9.67
CA GLY A 33 9.28 5.41 -10.83
C GLY A 33 9.32 3.92 -10.50
N ASN A 34 8.99 3.52 -9.27
CA ASN A 34 8.85 2.12 -8.86
C ASN A 34 7.37 1.76 -8.74
N ALA A 35 7.02 0.59 -9.27
CA ALA A 35 5.72 -0.04 -9.03
C ALA A 35 5.88 -0.98 -7.83
N LEU A 36 5.20 -0.68 -6.72
CA LEU A 36 5.28 -1.48 -5.50
C LEU A 36 3.90 -1.96 -5.08
N ALA A 37 3.84 -3.15 -4.53
CA ALA A 37 2.60 -3.75 -4.07
C ALA A 37 2.75 -4.51 -2.74
N VAL A 38 1.62 -4.67 -2.06
CA VAL A 38 1.40 -5.67 -1.02
C VAL A 38 0.26 -6.57 -1.45
N GLY A 39 0.41 -7.88 -1.24
CA GLY A 39 -0.57 -8.91 -1.52
C GLY A 39 -0.06 -10.29 -1.10
N PRO A 40 -0.79 -11.38 -1.43
CA PRO A 40 -0.38 -12.73 -1.07
C PRO A 40 1.02 -13.09 -1.57
N GLY A 41 1.95 -13.35 -0.66
CA GLY A 41 3.34 -13.69 -0.99
C GLY A 41 4.20 -12.51 -1.49
N ILE A 42 3.67 -11.28 -1.48
CA ILE A 42 4.36 -10.07 -1.95
C ILE A 42 4.19 -8.98 -0.90
N GLY A 43 5.27 -8.61 -0.20
CA GLY A 43 5.21 -7.58 0.84
C GLY A 43 4.37 -8.00 2.05
N GLU A 44 4.31 -7.11 3.03
CA GLU A 44 3.55 -7.30 4.26
C GLU A 44 2.98 -5.97 4.70
N ALA A 45 1.75 -5.97 5.22
CA ALA A 45 1.12 -4.78 5.75
C ALA A 45 0.14 -5.10 6.87
N THR A 46 0.01 -4.17 7.79
CA THR A 46 -0.94 -4.19 8.90
C THR A 46 -1.75 -2.90 8.89
N VAL A 47 -2.96 -2.96 9.45
CA VAL A 47 -3.82 -1.79 9.59
C VAL A 47 -4.19 -1.60 11.06
N LYS A 48 -4.10 -0.35 11.52
CA LYS A 48 -4.60 0.11 12.81
C LYS A 48 -5.79 1.02 12.57
N VAL A 49 -6.88 0.80 13.31
CA VAL A 49 -8.10 1.60 13.24
C VAL A 49 -8.28 2.36 14.55
N ASP A 50 -8.44 3.68 14.45
CA ASP A 50 -8.68 4.60 15.56
C ASP A 50 -9.90 5.48 15.20
N GLY A 51 -11.09 5.00 15.60
CA GLY A 51 -12.36 5.61 15.20
C GLY A 51 -12.53 5.65 13.68
N LYS A 52 -12.38 6.83 13.09
CA LYS A 52 -12.46 7.09 11.64
C LYS A 52 -11.10 7.10 10.93
N ARG A 53 -9.99 6.99 11.67
CA ARG A 53 -8.64 7.03 11.15
C ARG A 53 -8.11 5.61 10.94
N TYR A 54 -7.63 5.35 9.74
CA TYR A 54 -7.00 4.09 9.35
C TYR A 54 -5.54 4.36 9.03
N THR A 55 -4.65 3.72 9.77
CA THR A 55 -3.19 3.77 9.53
C THR A 55 -2.73 2.41 9.03
N ILE A 56 -2.26 2.35 7.79
CA ILE A 56 -1.71 1.16 7.16
C ILE A 56 -0.20 1.29 7.13
N THR A 57 0.52 0.34 7.71
CA THR A 57 1.98 0.31 7.73
C THR A 57 2.47 -1.00 7.15
N GLY A 58 3.58 -0.97 6.43
CA GLY A 58 4.11 -2.19 5.85
C GLY A 58 5.38 -2.02 5.06
N THR A 59 5.80 -3.11 4.41
CA THR A 59 6.85 -3.11 3.40
C THR A 59 6.27 -3.61 2.08
N ALA A 60 6.22 -2.73 1.10
CA ALA A 60 5.78 -3.07 -0.26
C ALA A 60 6.96 -3.60 -1.07
N GLN A 61 6.67 -4.50 -2.01
CA GLN A 61 7.66 -5.09 -2.89
C GLN A 61 7.24 -4.93 -4.35
N GLY A 62 8.20 -4.84 -5.25
CA GLY A 62 7.93 -4.74 -6.67
C GLY A 62 9.19 -4.47 -7.46
N GLY A 63 9.13 -3.57 -8.43
CA GLY A 63 10.23 -3.33 -9.36
C GLY A 63 10.33 -1.89 -9.84
N SER A 64 11.52 -1.53 -10.32
CA SER A 64 11.73 -0.25 -11.01
C SER A 64 11.11 -0.31 -12.40
N MET A 65 10.26 0.66 -12.74
CA MET A 65 9.70 0.79 -14.08
C MET A 65 10.79 1.23 -15.08
N SER A 66 11.78 2.00 -14.62
CA SER A 66 12.88 2.48 -15.45
C SER A 66 13.97 1.42 -15.68
N ASN A 67 14.11 0.45 -14.76
CA ASN A 67 15.05 -0.66 -14.92
C ASN A 67 14.47 -1.99 -14.39
N PRO A 68 13.63 -2.70 -15.17
CA PRO A 68 12.97 -3.93 -14.72
C PRO A 68 13.93 -5.10 -14.44
N MET A 69 15.18 -5.03 -14.90
CA MET A 69 16.21 -6.04 -14.62
C MET A 69 16.98 -5.81 -13.30
N ALA A 70 16.72 -4.70 -12.59
CA ALA A 70 17.37 -4.40 -11.31
C ALA A 70 16.97 -5.35 -10.16
N GLY A 71 15.96 -6.19 -10.37
CA GLY A 71 15.43 -7.10 -9.37
C GLY A 71 14.35 -6.48 -8.49
N VAL A 72 14.05 -7.17 -7.39
CA VAL A 72 12.94 -6.79 -6.49
C VAL A 72 13.34 -5.59 -5.63
N VAL A 73 12.58 -4.51 -5.75
CA VAL A 73 12.68 -3.33 -4.88
C VAL A 73 11.75 -3.54 -3.69
N LYS A 74 12.25 -3.31 -2.48
CA LYS A 74 11.46 -3.32 -1.24
C LYS A 74 11.51 -1.95 -0.59
N LYS A 75 10.37 -1.39 -0.19
CA LYS A 75 10.31 -0.10 0.50
C LYS A 75 9.29 -0.14 1.64
N PRO A 76 9.63 0.40 2.82
CA PRO A 76 8.64 0.63 3.87
C PRO A 76 7.68 1.73 3.43
N PHE A 77 6.44 1.68 3.94
CA PHE A 77 5.44 2.71 3.71
C PHE A 77 4.52 2.87 4.94
N GLU A 78 3.92 4.05 5.02
CA GLU A 78 2.83 4.37 5.94
C GLU A 78 1.76 5.16 5.16
N ILE A 79 0.50 4.73 5.26
CA ILE A 79 -0.66 5.41 4.71
C ILE A 79 -1.61 5.72 5.86
N ALA A 80 -1.86 6.99 6.12
CA ALA A 80 -2.84 7.42 7.12
C ALA A 80 -4.01 8.12 6.42
N VAL A 81 -5.19 7.51 6.46
CA VAL A 81 -6.42 8.09 5.91
C VAL A 81 -7.44 8.31 7.03
N THR A 82 -8.24 9.37 6.90
CA THR A 82 -9.42 9.56 7.75
C THR A 82 -10.64 9.53 6.84
N CYS A 83 -11.56 8.60 7.09
CA CYS A 83 -12.80 8.48 6.33
C CYS A 83 -13.90 9.27 7.03
N SER A 84 -14.53 10.21 6.32
CA SER A 84 -15.59 11.07 6.85
C SER A 84 -16.95 10.40 6.80
#